data_AF-A0A9E5KUH6-F1
#
_entry.id   AF-A0A9E5KUH6-F1
#
_cell.length_a   1.000
_cell.length_b   1.000
_cell.length_c   1.000
_cell.angle_alpha   90.00
_cell.angle_beta   90.00
_cell.angle_gamma   90.00
#
_symmetry.space_group_name_H-M   'P 1'
#
loop_
_entity.id
_entity.type
_entity.pdbx_description
1 polymer ?
#
loop_
_entity_poly.entity_id
_entity_poly.type
_entity_poly.pdbx_seq_one_letter_code
_entity_poly.pdbx_strand_id
1 'polypeptide(L)'
;MDVPYRELDVYKEPFPELDKYEKIVFTTPNLSCVQSDLDALTSWVNGGGNALFSATLQVTPAFAALSQKLGIVEYGTNGYNKTAQLVFDDFMVGGNTAVPLSDPFESSLYTRLTDDCIVHITDDSEFPVPLLWERKYGSGRFVVVNLGFNVKATRGIYAAAYSLMGSACVYPVVNSSTFYIDDFPSPVPSGNGEYVKDEFSRDISSFYTNVWWPDMQQLSRKYGIRYTGVIIENYEDDVAAPFERNSDTSRFSFFGKSLLQLGGELGYHGYNHQPLVLESFDYHGEEYYEKWPTIEDMTQAVSELSDFAQSIFDGAKLAVYVPPSNILSAEGRKVLADTLPDLQGIASIYYGTGVGYGQELSVADDGIVEMPRIVSGAELTDYMQLALISELNFHFYNSHFIHPDDLLDVDRGAAKGWGYLRGTLEAYVSKLAKDAPLLRDQVASEEVGAIQRYCYAEVASDVSNSKITVDITNFFDEAYCFVRINEGTPAEVTGGTLQNLTSNLYLLTADESHVEIELEGAA
;
A
#
# COMPACT_ATOMS: atom_id res chain seq x y z
N MET A 1 -6.58 8.48 -4.97
CA MET A 1 -7.25 9.79 -4.85
C MET A 1 -7.74 10.17 -6.24
N ASP A 2 -9.06 10.13 -6.45
CA ASP A 2 -9.66 10.60 -7.69
C ASP A 2 -10.14 12.04 -7.47
N VAL A 3 -9.61 12.98 -8.26
CA VAL A 3 -9.98 14.39 -8.19
C VAL A 3 -10.25 14.83 -9.62
N PRO A 4 -11.37 15.50 -9.93
CA PRO A 4 -11.56 16.09 -11.24
C PRO A 4 -10.42 17.05 -11.59
N TYR A 5 -9.67 16.74 -12.66
CA TYR A 5 -8.55 17.56 -13.10
C TYR A 5 -8.61 17.85 -14.60
N ARG A 6 -7.91 18.90 -15.02
CA ARG A 6 -7.55 19.14 -16.41
C ARG A 6 -6.04 19.09 -16.53
N GLU A 7 -5.54 18.17 -17.35
CA GLU A 7 -4.13 18.15 -17.74
C GLU A 7 -3.87 19.22 -18.80
N LEU A 8 -2.71 19.86 -18.71
CA LEU A 8 -2.28 20.93 -19.60
C LEU A 8 -0.78 20.79 -19.87
N ASP A 9 -0.39 20.71 -21.15
CA ASP A 9 1.02 20.76 -21.53
C ASP A 9 1.46 22.23 -21.70
N VAL A 10 2.09 22.79 -20.66
CA VAL A 10 2.56 24.19 -20.63
C VAL A 10 3.62 24.54 -21.68
N TYR A 11 4.17 23.55 -22.41
CA TYR A 11 5.06 23.81 -23.56
C TYR A 11 4.30 23.93 -24.89
N LYS A 12 3.04 23.50 -24.93
CA LYS A 12 2.21 23.47 -26.15
C LYS A 12 0.96 24.35 -26.05
N GLU A 13 0.47 24.56 -24.84
CA GLU A 13 -0.76 25.28 -24.55
C GLU A 13 -0.50 26.55 -23.74
N PRO A 14 -1.35 27.59 -23.87
CA PRO A 14 -1.24 28.78 -23.04
C PRO A 14 -1.54 28.46 -21.57
N PHE A 15 -0.96 29.24 -20.67
CA PHE A 15 -1.24 29.15 -19.23
C PHE A 15 -2.75 29.32 -18.95
N PRO A 16 -3.34 28.54 -18.05
CA PRO A 16 -4.79 28.50 -17.91
C PRO A 16 -5.33 29.73 -17.16
N GLU A 17 -6.61 30.03 -17.37
CA GLU A 17 -7.35 31.01 -16.57
C GLU A 17 -7.52 30.46 -15.13
N LEU A 18 -6.74 31.01 -14.20
CA LEU A 18 -6.59 30.46 -12.84
C LEU A 18 -7.85 30.54 -11.97
N ASP A 19 -8.77 31.47 -12.26
CA ASP A 19 -10.04 31.65 -11.52
C ASP A 19 -11.02 30.47 -11.67
N LYS A 20 -10.76 29.56 -12.61
CA LYS A 20 -11.52 28.32 -12.80
C LYS A 20 -11.03 27.14 -11.94
N TYR A 21 -9.97 27.34 -11.17
CA TYR A 21 -9.33 26.28 -10.40
C TYR A 21 -9.09 26.73 -8.96
N GLU A 22 -9.14 25.77 -8.04
CA GLU A 22 -8.78 25.97 -6.63
C GLU A 22 -7.32 25.61 -6.36
N LYS A 23 -6.81 24.64 -7.11
CA LYS A 23 -5.49 24.03 -6.96
C LYS A 23 -4.79 23.90 -8.31
N ILE A 24 -3.50 24.18 -8.35
CA ILE A 24 -2.62 23.95 -9.51
C ILE A 24 -1.48 23.04 -9.06
N VAL A 25 -1.24 21.95 -9.80
CA VAL A 25 -0.14 21.01 -9.53
C VAL A 25 0.87 21.08 -10.68
N PHE A 26 2.10 21.49 -10.39
CA PHE A 26 3.20 21.50 -11.33
C PHE A 26 3.95 20.17 -11.27
N THR A 27 3.89 19.41 -12.36
CA THR A 27 4.59 18.13 -12.54
C THR A 27 5.88 18.26 -13.36
N THR A 28 6.31 19.49 -13.67
CA THR A 28 7.57 19.80 -14.37
C THR A 28 8.60 20.38 -13.40
N PRO A 29 9.87 19.94 -13.45
CA PRO A 29 10.93 20.56 -12.66
C PRO A 29 11.39 21.90 -13.26
N ASN A 30 11.11 22.16 -14.55
CA ASN A 30 11.52 23.38 -15.23
C ASN A 30 10.33 24.35 -15.37
N LEU A 31 10.43 25.52 -14.74
CA LEU A 31 9.41 26.58 -14.76
C LEU A 31 9.64 27.64 -15.85
N SER A 32 10.65 27.48 -16.71
CA SER A 32 10.97 28.48 -17.74
C SER A 32 9.83 28.67 -18.75
N CYS A 33 9.04 27.63 -18.99
CA CYS A 33 7.85 27.67 -19.86
C CYS A 33 6.74 28.60 -19.34
N VAL A 34 6.69 28.83 -18.03
CA VAL A 34 5.66 29.66 -17.37
C VAL A 34 6.24 30.94 -16.77
N GLN A 35 7.45 31.33 -17.18
CA GLN A 35 8.16 32.48 -16.59
C GLN A 35 7.35 33.78 -16.69
N SER A 36 6.63 33.99 -17.80
CA SER A 36 5.75 35.15 -18.01
C SER A 36 4.54 35.19 -17.09
N ASP A 37 4.15 34.04 -16.55
CA ASP A 37 2.89 33.84 -15.84
C ASP A 37 3.07 33.73 -14.32
N LEU A 38 4.32 33.74 -13.83
CA LEU A 38 4.63 33.64 -12.40
C LEU A 38 4.00 34.76 -11.56
N ASP A 39 3.91 35.98 -12.10
CA ASP A 39 3.25 37.09 -11.40
C ASP A 39 1.73 36.86 -11.27
N ALA A 40 1.10 36.27 -12.30
CA ALA A 40 -0.31 35.90 -12.26
C ALA A 40 -0.55 34.75 -11.27
N LEU A 41 0.29 33.71 -11.32
CA LEU A 41 0.27 32.60 -10.37
C LEU A 41 0.41 33.08 -8.93
N THR A 42 1.43 33.89 -8.64
CA THR A 42 1.68 34.38 -7.28
C THR A 42 0.58 35.32 -6.79
N SER A 43 0.01 36.16 -7.66
CA SER A 43 -1.14 37.00 -7.33
C SER A 43 -2.38 36.17 -7.03
N TRP A 44 -2.63 35.11 -7.79
CA TRP A 44 -3.73 34.17 -7.57
C TRP A 44 -3.57 33.40 -6.26
N VAL A 45 -2.36 32.87 -5.95
CA VAL A 45 -2.08 32.25 -4.65
C VAL A 45 -2.29 33.24 -3.51
N ASN A 46 -1.80 34.47 -3.64
CA ASN A 46 -2.02 35.50 -2.63
C ASN A 46 -3.53 35.77 -2.37
N GLY A 47 -4.37 35.60 -3.40
CA GLY A 47 -5.83 35.76 -3.33
C GLY A 47 -6.60 34.55 -2.80
N GLY A 48 -5.95 33.41 -2.51
CA GLY A 48 -6.61 32.19 -2.02
C GLY A 48 -6.30 30.91 -2.81
N GLY A 49 -5.64 31.03 -3.97
CA GLY A 49 -5.24 29.87 -4.76
C GLY A 49 -4.17 29.00 -4.08
N ASN A 50 -4.09 27.73 -4.45
CA ASN A 50 -3.11 26.80 -3.90
C ASN A 50 -2.25 26.17 -5.00
N ALA A 51 -0.93 26.15 -4.81
CA ALA A 51 -0.02 25.59 -5.80
C ALA A 51 0.93 24.56 -5.18
N LEU A 52 0.95 23.35 -5.76
CA LEU A 52 1.87 22.27 -5.43
C LEU A 52 2.94 22.15 -6.52
N PHE A 53 4.22 22.13 -6.13
CA PHE A 53 5.32 21.74 -7.00
C PHE A 53 5.74 20.31 -6.65
N SER A 54 5.36 19.33 -7.48
CA SER A 54 5.54 17.90 -7.19
C SER A 54 6.88 17.35 -7.68
N ALA A 55 7.77 18.19 -8.21
CA ALA A 55 9.09 17.80 -8.67
C ALA A 55 10.14 18.76 -8.09
N THR A 56 11.33 18.22 -7.83
CA THR A 56 12.50 19.02 -7.48
C THR A 56 12.75 20.08 -8.57
N LEU A 57 12.65 21.35 -8.19
CA LEU A 57 12.72 22.46 -9.14
C LEU A 57 14.15 22.68 -9.66
N GLN A 58 14.26 22.91 -10.97
CA GLN A 58 15.51 23.29 -11.62
C GLN A 58 15.82 24.77 -11.38
N VAL A 59 17.07 25.06 -11.02
CA VAL A 59 17.58 26.42 -10.82
C VAL A 59 17.64 27.14 -12.16
N THR A 60 16.63 27.97 -12.42
CA THR A 60 16.42 28.77 -13.63
C THR A 60 16.09 30.21 -13.24
N PRO A 61 16.12 31.19 -14.17
CA PRO A 61 15.63 32.55 -13.88
C PRO A 61 14.18 32.58 -13.37
N ALA A 62 13.32 31.68 -13.90
CA ALA A 62 11.95 31.51 -13.45
C ALA A 62 11.89 31.03 -11.99
N PHE A 63 12.65 29.99 -11.64
CA PHE A 63 12.78 29.55 -10.25
C PHE A 63 13.31 30.66 -9.34
N ALA A 64 14.35 31.39 -9.75
CA ALA A 64 14.93 32.47 -8.96
C ALA A 64 13.88 33.56 -8.64
N ALA A 65 13.06 33.93 -9.62
CA ALA A 65 11.96 34.89 -9.44
C ALA A 65 10.88 34.39 -8.45
N LEU A 66 10.64 33.07 -8.40
CA LEU A 66 9.64 32.45 -7.53
C LEU A 66 10.17 32.06 -6.14
N SER A 67 11.46 31.78 -5.99
CA SER A 67 12.09 31.16 -4.81
C SER A 67 11.69 31.80 -3.47
N GLN A 68 11.77 33.14 -3.37
CA GLN A 68 11.37 33.87 -2.16
C GLN A 68 9.88 33.73 -1.83
N LYS A 69 9.02 33.52 -2.83
CA LYS A 69 7.58 33.27 -2.63
C LYS A 69 7.34 31.88 -2.04
N LEU A 70 8.20 30.91 -2.37
CA LEU A 70 8.19 29.57 -1.78
C LEU A 70 8.86 29.50 -0.40
N GLY A 71 9.37 30.63 0.12
CA GLY A 71 10.08 30.71 1.40
C GLY A 71 11.57 30.39 1.32
N ILE A 72 12.12 30.18 0.13
CA ILE A 72 13.53 29.83 -0.04
C ILE A 72 14.39 31.09 0.06
N VAL A 73 15.28 31.13 1.06
CA VAL A 73 16.26 32.22 1.26
C VAL A 73 17.64 31.89 0.75
N GLU A 74 17.93 30.60 0.59
CA GLU A 74 19.19 30.11 0.06
C GLU A 74 18.93 28.80 -0.68
N TYR A 75 19.60 28.59 -1.80
CA TYR A 75 19.52 27.35 -2.54
C TYR A 75 20.85 27.01 -3.21
N GLY A 76 21.10 25.70 -3.38
CA GLY A 76 22.30 25.20 -4.05
C GLY A 76 22.29 25.57 -5.54
N THR A 77 23.46 25.92 -6.08
CA THR A 77 23.63 26.21 -7.52
C THR A 77 24.45 25.15 -8.26
N ASN A 78 25.02 24.19 -7.52
CA ASN A 78 25.95 23.17 -8.03
C ASN A 78 25.42 21.76 -7.76
N GLY A 79 24.40 21.34 -8.51
CA GLY A 79 23.85 19.98 -8.43
C GLY A 79 22.81 19.77 -7.34
N TYR A 80 22.49 18.50 -7.10
CA TYR A 80 21.49 18.06 -6.15
C TYR A 80 22.14 17.23 -5.03
N ASN A 81 21.53 17.23 -3.85
CA ASN A 81 21.95 16.41 -2.74
C ASN A 81 21.47 14.98 -2.93
N LYS A 82 22.31 14.04 -2.47
CA LYS A 82 21.94 12.64 -2.35
C LYS A 82 21.16 12.44 -1.06
N THR A 83 19.85 12.22 -1.18
CA THR A 83 18.98 11.89 -0.05
C THR A 83 19.01 10.38 0.18
N ALA A 84 19.48 9.95 1.36
CA ALA A 84 19.57 8.53 1.74
C ALA A 84 18.44 8.07 2.65
N GLN A 85 17.88 8.98 3.45
CA GLN A 85 16.82 8.69 4.40
C GLN A 85 15.82 9.85 4.41
N LEU A 86 14.55 9.52 4.64
CA LEU A 86 13.45 10.48 4.82
C LEU A 86 13.08 10.52 6.30
N VAL A 87 13.12 11.71 6.90
CA VAL A 87 12.69 11.94 8.27
C VAL A 87 11.37 12.68 8.23
N PHE A 88 10.31 12.02 8.66
CA PHE A 88 8.95 12.57 8.69
C PHE A 88 8.69 13.21 10.06
N ASP A 89 8.01 14.36 10.09
CA ASP A 89 7.35 14.85 11.30
C ASP A 89 6.07 14.03 11.59
N ASP A 90 5.17 14.53 12.44
CA ASP A 90 3.94 13.84 12.82
C ASP A 90 2.75 14.07 11.86
N PHE A 91 2.95 14.64 10.67
CA PHE A 91 1.83 14.95 9.76
C PHE A 91 1.25 13.74 8.99
N MET A 92 1.98 12.62 8.94
CA MET A 92 1.63 11.37 8.26
C MET A 92 1.50 10.21 9.26
N VAL A 93 0.60 9.26 8.97
CA VAL A 93 0.49 8.00 9.72
C VAL A 93 1.83 7.27 9.64
N GLY A 94 2.38 6.85 10.78
CA GLY A 94 3.73 6.27 10.85
C GLY A 94 4.87 7.30 10.79
N GLY A 95 4.56 8.59 10.93
CA GLY A 95 5.52 9.69 11.05
C GLY A 95 6.44 9.60 12.28
N ASN A 96 7.21 10.65 12.55
CA ASN A 96 8.29 10.67 13.55
C ASN A 96 9.26 9.47 13.41
N THR A 97 9.40 8.99 12.18
CA THR A 97 10.20 7.82 11.83
C THR A 97 11.14 8.22 10.70
N ALA A 98 12.35 7.67 10.74
CA ALA A 98 13.31 7.85 9.68
C ALA A 98 13.27 6.60 8.77
N VAL A 99 13.03 6.80 7.47
CA VAL A 99 12.79 5.73 6.49
C VAL A 99 13.90 5.73 5.45
N PRO A 100 14.69 4.66 5.35
CA PRO A 100 15.75 4.59 4.36
C PRO A 100 15.21 4.50 2.94
N LEU A 101 15.96 5.04 1.97
CA LEU A 101 15.72 4.86 0.54
C LEU A 101 16.65 3.77 0.02
N SER A 102 16.11 2.76 -0.67
CA SER A 102 16.89 1.62 -1.18
C SER A 102 17.96 2.04 -2.19
N ASP A 103 17.62 2.95 -3.11
CA ASP A 103 18.46 3.37 -4.23
C ASP A 103 18.62 4.89 -4.25
N PRO A 104 19.35 5.47 -3.29
CA PRO A 104 19.46 6.91 -3.15
C PRO A 104 20.31 7.52 -4.26
N PHE A 105 19.83 8.59 -4.87
CA PHE A 105 20.53 9.37 -5.89
C PHE A 105 20.43 10.88 -5.64
N GLU A 106 21.25 11.65 -6.33
CA GLU A 106 21.25 13.12 -6.30
C GLU A 106 19.93 13.66 -6.87
N SER A 107 19.00 14.02 -5.98
CA SER A 107 17.57 14.19 -6.32
C SER A 107 16.92 15.42 -5.70
N SER A 108 17.43 15.91 -4.56
CA SER A 108 16.87 17.04 -3.82
C SER A 108 17.73 18.29 -3.96
N LEU A 109 17.11 19.45 -4.10
CA LEU A 109 17.82 20.73 -4.16
C LEU A 109 18.19 21.17 -2.73
N TYR A 110 19.44 21.55 -2.48
CA TYR A 110 19.76 22.22 -1.20
C TYR A 110 18.90 23.48 -1.08
N THR A 111 18.17 23.62 0.02
CA THR A 111 17.39 24.82 0.33
C THR A 111 17.51 25.17 1.81
N ARG A 112 17.51 26.47 2.10
CA ARG A 112 17.23 27.02 3.43
C ARG A 112 15.97 27.85 3.34
N LEU A 113 15.06 27.63 4.27
CA LEU A 113 13.75 28.25 4.28
C LEU A 113 13.68 29.39 5.30
N THR A 114 12.70 30.27 5.13
CA THR A 114 12.27 31.23 6.15
C THR A 114 11.51 30.52 7.28
N ASP A 115 11.47 31.14 8.46
CA ASP A 115 10.83 30.57 9.65
C ASP A 115 9.29 30.47 9.54
N ASP A 116 8.67 31.09 8.53
CA ASP A 116 7.24 30.99 8.23
C ASP A 116 6.88 29.80 7.32
N CYS A 117 7.86 28.97 6.93
CA CYS A 117 7.63 27.66 6.32
C CYS A 117 7.39 26.60 7.39
N ILE A 118 6.48 25.67 7.09
CA ILE A 118 6.29 24.45 7.88
C ILE A 118 6.91 23.30 7.08
N VAL A 119 7.91 22.63 7.67
CA VAL A 119 8.65 21.54 7.03
C VAL A 119 8.16 20.21 7.58
N HIS A 120 7.75 19.32 6.69
CA HIS A 120 7.15 18.03 7.04
C HIS A 120 8.07 16.83 6.82
N ILE A 121 8.99 16.93 5.85
CA ILE A 121 9.97 15.89 5.56
C ILE A 121 11.33 16.55 5.38
N THR A 122 12.36 15.99 6.01
CA THR A 122 13.77 16.32 5.78
C THR A 122 14.58 15.10 5.43
N ASP A 123 15.84 15.29 5.03
CA ASP A 123 16.84 14.22 5.15
C ASP A 123 17.37 14.09 6.59
N ASP A 124 18.28 13.13 6.80
CA ASP A 124 18.91 12.81 8.09
C ASP A 124 20.28 13.50 8.30
N SER A 125 20.63 14.48 7.46
CA SER A 125 21.94 15.12 7.51
C SER A 125 22.11 16.05 8.72
N GLU A 126 23.37 16.40 9.08
CA GLU A 126 23.66 17.34 10.19
C GLU A 126 22.99 18.71 9.99
N PHE A 127 22.80 19.11 8.73
CA PHE A 127 22.08 20.31 8.33
C PHE A 127 20.91 19.90 7.43
N PRO A 128 19.78 19.44 8.02
CA PRO A 128 18.73 18.77 7.29
C PRO A 128 18.21 19.57 6.11
N VAL A 129 18.13 18.93 4.94
CA VAL A 129 17.56 19.53 3.73
C VAL A 129 16.05 19.35 3.75
N PRO A 130 15.24 20.42 3.61
CA PRO A 130 13.78 20.30 3.46
C PRO A 130 13.40 19.56 2.16
N LEU A 131 12.62 18.49 2.30
CA LEU A 131 12.16 17.63 1.21
C LEU A 131 10.66 17.77 0.93
N LEU A 132 9.87 18.14 1.94
CA LEU A 132 8.49 18.57 1.78
C LEU A 132 8.22 19.72 2.75
N TRP A 133 7.73 20.84 2.23
CA TRP A 133 7.28 21.95 3.06
C TRP A 133 6.09 22.67 2.45
N GLU A 134 5.45 23.45 3.30
CA GLU A 134 4.41 24.39 2.91
C GLU A 134 4.70 25.80 3.41
N ARG A 135 4.07 26.77 2.75
CA ARG A 135 4.13 28.18 3.13
C ARG A 135 2.81 28.87 2.82
N LYS A 136 2.19 29.46 3.85
CA LYS A 136 1.04 30.36 3.66
C LYS A 136 1.52 31.63 2.94
N TYR A 137 0.82 32.01 1.88
CA TYR A 137 1.15 33.18 1.07
C TYR A 137 -0.13 33.94 0.72
N GLY A 138 -0.35 35.06 1.43
CA GLY A 138 -1.65 35.74 1.41
C GLY A 138 -2.75 34.85 2.01
N SER A 139 -3.86 34.70 1.29
CA SER A 139 -4.96 33.80 1.66
C SER A 139 -4.79 32.37 1.12
N GLY A 140 -3.76 32.11 0.31
CA GLY A 140 -3.49 30.79 -0.26
C GLY A 140 -2.19 30.18 0.26
N ARG A 141 -1.69 29.16 -0.45
CA ARG A 141 -0.55 28.36 0.00
C ARG A 141 0.30 27.84 -1.16
N PHE A 142 1.61 27.77 -0.92
CA PHE A 142 2.53 26.98 -1.72
C PHE A 142 2.91 25.71 -0.97
N VAL A 143 2.95 24.58 -1.68
CA VAL A 143 3.48 23.31 -1.21
C VAL A 143 4.57 22.85 -2.17
N VAL A 144 5.70 22.38 -1.65
CA VAL A 144 6.84 21.98 -2.48
C VAL A 144 7.33 20.60 -2.06
N VAL A 145 7.42 19.68 -3.03
CA VAL A 145 8.05 18.37 -2.88
C VAL A 145 9.42 18.42 -3.56
N ASN A 146 10.47 18.54 -2.76
CA ASN A 146 11.87 18.61 -3.13
C ASN A 146 12.57 17.24 -2.97
N LEU A 147 11.86 16.17 -3.35
CA LEU A 147 12.30 14.79 -3.15
C LEU A 147 12.91 14.18 -4.42
N GLY A 148 12.28 14.39 -5.58
CA GLY A 148 12.75 13.85 -6.86
C GLY A 148 12.41 12.37 -7.14
N PHE A 149 11.75 11.66 -6.21
CA PHE A 149 11.32 10.27 -6.38
C PHE A 149 9.85 10.16 -6.81
N ASN A 150 9.59 9.97 -8.10
CA ASN A 150 8.25 9.80 -8.67
C ASN A 150 7.97 8.34 -9.02
N VAL A 151 7.86 7.48 -8.00
CA VAL A 151 7.60 6.04 -8.18
C VAL A 151 6.36 5.62 -7.40
N LYS A 152 5.83 4.44 -7.68
CA LYS A 152 4.63 3.92 -7.02
C LYS A 152 4.76 3.89 -5.48
N ALA A 153 5.95 3.57 -4.97
CA ALA A 153 6.25 3.53 -3.53
C ALA A 153 6.28 4.89 -2.82
N THR A 154 6.17 6.02 -3.54
CA THR A 154 6.14 7.37 -2.94
C THR A 154 4.79 8.07 -3.09
N ARG A 155 3.77 7.42 -3.68
CA ARG A 155 2.44 8.02 -3.93
C ARG A 155 1.80 8.60 -2.68
N GLY A 156 1.97 7.98 -1.52
CA GLY A 156 1.46 8.48 -0.23
C GLY A 156 2.08 9.81 0.20
N ILE A 157 3.35 10.06 -0.14
CA ILE A 157 4.00 11.37 0.10
C ILE A 157 3.32 12.45 -0.76
N TYR A 158 3.02 12.13 -2.02
CA TYR A 158 2.35 13.06 -2.92
C TYR A 158 0.87 13.29 -2.56
N ALA A 159 0.16 12.25 -2.12
CA ALA A 159 -1.20 12.39 -1.60
C ALA A 159 -1.22 13.27 -0.33
N ALA A 160 -0.27 13.05 0.59
CA ALA A 160 -0.09 13.88 1.77
C ALA A 160 0.24 15.34 1.38
N ALA A 161 1.18 15.57 0.45
CA ALA A 161 1.51 16.90 -0.04
C ALA A 161 0.32 17.60 -0.72
N TYR A 162 -0.49 16.87 -1.50
CA TYR A 162 -1.71 17.41 -2.10
C TYR A 162 -2.74 17.82 -1.04
N SER A 163 -2.87 17.05 0.03
CA SER A 163 -3.81 17.32 1.12
C SER A 163 -3.49 18.56 1.96
N LEU A 164 -2.25 19.06 1.88
CA LEU A 164 -1.82 20.32 2.50
C LEU A 164 -2.38 21.58 1.78
N MET A 165 -2.87 21.43 0.54
CA MET A 165 -3.44 22.55 -0.21
C MET A 165 -4.88 22.87 0.22
N GLY A 166 -5.14 24.15 0.52
CA GLY A 166 -6.46 24.64 0.95
C GLY A 166 -6.69 24.49 2.46
N SER A 167 -7.88 24.90 2.92
CA SER A 167 -8.27 24.82 4.34
C SER A 167 -8.59 23.40 4.79
N ALA A 168 -9.05 22.53 3.89
CA ALA A 168 -9.18 21.10 4.14
C ALA A 168 -9.05 20.27 2.84
N CYS A 169 -8.83 18.97 2.99
CA CYS A 169 -8.83 18.00 1.90
C CYS A 169 -9.50 16.70 2.35
N VAL A 170 -10.42 16.18 1.54
CA VAL A 170 -11.11 14.90 1.78
C VAL A 170 -10.80 13.95 0.62
N TYR A 171 -10.46 12.69 0.92
CA TYR A 171 -10.36 11.64 -0.11
C TYR A 171 -10.65 10.25 0.46
N PRO A 172 -11.24 9.34 -0.34
CA PRO A 172 -11.57 8.00 0.12
C PRO A 172 -10.31 7.16 0.39
N VAL A 173 -10.42 6.23 1.34
CA VAL A 173 -9.40 5.24 1.70
C VAL A 173 -10.06 3.87 1.91
N VAL A 174 -9.27 2.78 1.89
CA VAL A 174 -9.77 1.41 2.04
C VAL A 174 -10.02 1.06 3.51
N ASN A 175 -9.10 1.47 4.40
CA ASN A 175 -9.08 1.09 5.82
C ASN A 175 -9.06 -0.43 6.04
N SER A 176 -7.98 -1.09 5.60
CA SER A 176 -7.82 -2.55 5.71
C SER A 176 -6.37 -2.95 6.00
N SER A 177 -6.20 -3.94 6.87
CA SER A 177 -4.96 -4.62 7.21
C SER A 177 -5.14 -6.13 7.08
N THR A 178 -4.39 -6.76 6.18
CA THR A 178 -4.45 -8.21 5.96
C THR A 178 -3.09 -8.87 6.08
N PHE A 179 -3.10 -10.09 6.62
CA PHE A 179 -1.92 -10.94 6.80
C PHE A 179 -2.17 -12.30 6.18
N TYR A 180 -1.43 -12.61 5.12
CA TYR A 180 -1.44 -13.88 4.44
C TYR A 180 -0.36 -14.80 5.00
N ILE A 181 -0.68 -16.08 5.08
CA ILE A 181 0.29 -17.14 5.25
C ILE A 181 0.26 -17.96 3.97
N ASP A 182 1.25 -17.72 3.13
CA ASP A 182 1.43 -18.46 1.88
C ASP A 182 1.89 -19.89 2.23
N ASP A 183 1.49 -20.87 1.42
CA ASP A 183 1.72 -22.29 1.70
C ASP A 183 1.19 -22.77 3.06
N PHE A 184 -0.05 -22.40 3.41
CA PHE A 184 -0.60 -22.79 4.70
C PHE A 184 -2.13 -22.95 4.72
N PRO A 185 -2.64 -24.14 5.10
CA PRO A 185 -1.91 -25.38 5.33
C PRO A 185 -1.28 -25.98 4.07
N SER A 186 -0.18 -26.69 4.27
CA SER A 186 0.59 -27.38 3.22
C SER A 186 1.19 -28.70 3.75
N PRO A 187 1.79 -29.53 2.86
CA PRO A 187 2.70 -30.59 3.27
C PRO A 187 3.92 -30.03 4.03
N VAL A 188 4.79 -30.89 4.55
CA VAL A 188 6.08 -30.39 5.08
C VAL A 188 6.93 -29.96 3.88
N PRO A 189 7.36 -28.69 3.79
CA PRO A 189 8.18 -28.25 2.67
C PRO A 189 9.53 -28.96 2.68
N SER A 190 10.05 -29.22 1.50
CA SER A 190 11.43 -29.65 1.31
C SER A 190 12.38 -28.46 1.48
N GLY A 191 13.49 -28.63 2.20
CA GLY A 191 14.45 -27.54 2.36
C GLY A 191 15.59 -27.89 3.31
N ASN A 192 16.54 -26.96 3.47
CA ASN A 192 17.64 -27.14 4.41
C ASN A 192 17.19 -26.86 5.85
N GLY A 193 16.88 -27.93 6.59
CA GLY A 193 16.57 -27.85 8.02
C GLY A 193 17.78 -27.66 8.95
N GLU A 194 18.97 -27.36 8.43
CA GLU A 194 20.19 -27.18 9.24
C GLU A 194 20.00 -26.12 10.33
N TYR A 195 19.50 -24.92 9.98
CA TYR A 195 19.27 -23.86 10.96
C TYR A 195 18.21 -24.24 12.01
N VAL A 196 17.15 -24.93 11.59
CA VAL A 196 16.13 -25.47 12.50
C VAL A 196 16.73 -26.49 13.46
N LYS A 197 17.56 -27.38 12.96
CA LYS A 197 18.20 -28.44 13.73
C LYS A 197 19.22 -27.86 14.71
N ASP A 198 20.01 -26.89 14.28
CA ASP A 198 21.06 -26.28 15.09
C ASP A 198 20.48 -25.42 16.23
N GLU A 199 19.44 -24.62 15.92
CA GLU A 199 18.81 -23.74 16.92
C GLU A 199 17.86 -24.51 17.85
N PHE A 200 17.05 -25.43 17.31
CA PHE A 200 15.96 -26.07 18.07
C PHE A 200 16.16 -27.55 18.35
N SER A 201 17.19 -28.20 17.80
CA SER A 201 17.38 -29.66 17.87
C SER A 201 16.15 -30.45 17.39
N ARG A 202 15.50 -29.94 16.34
CA ARG A 202 14.24 -30.46 15.77
C ARG A 202 14.34 -30.67 14.27
N ASP A 203 13.46 -31.49 13.73
CA ASP A 203 13.17 -31.50 12.29
C ASP A 203 12.15 -30.41 11.92
N ILE A 204 12.01 -30.13 10.62
CA ILE A 204 11.15 -29.08 10.06
C ILE A 204 9.69 -29.26 10.51
N SER A 205 9.19 -30.50 10.43
CA SER A 205 7.82 -30.85 10.83
C SER A 205 7.54 -30.55 12.30
N SER A 206 8.44 -30.97 13.19
CA SER A 206 8.38 -30.71 14.63
C SER A 206 8.52 -29.24 14.94
N PHE A 207 9.34 -28.50 14.20
CA PHE A 207 9.51 -27.07 14.41
C PHE A 207 8.24 -26.29 14.05
N TYR A 208 7.62 -26.58 12.89
CA TYR A 208 6.36 -25.93 12.49
C TYR A 208 5.26 -26.12 13.52
N THR A 209 5.06 -27.35 13.96
CA THR A 209 3.97 -27.69 14.89
C THR A 209 4.19 -27.12 16.28
N ASN A 210 5.43 -27.07 16.77
CA ASN A 210 5.72 -26.80 18.19
C ASN A 210 6.39 -25.45 18.46
N VAL A 211 6.81 -24.71 17.44
CA VAL A 211 7.47 -23.41 17.58
C VAL A 211 6.82 -22.38 16.67
N TRP A 212 6.95 -22.52 15.35
CA TRP A 212 6.51 -21.50 14.40
C TRP A 212 5.00 -21.22 14.50
N TRP A 213 4.16 -22.25 14.40
CA TRP A 213 2.70 -22.04 14.49
C TRP A 213 2.31 -21.46 15.85
N PRO A 214 2.70 -22.01 17.01
CA PRO A 214 2.45 -21.39 18.31
C PRO A 214 2.85 -19.91 18.41
N ASP A 215 3.97 -19.50 17.82
CA ASP A 215 4.40 -18.10 17.78
C ASP A 215 3.47 -17.24 16.91
N MET A 216 3.07 -17.73 15.72
CA MET A 216 2.07 -17.04 14.88
C MET A 216 0.73 -16.89 15.61
N GLN A 217 0.28 -17.92 16.34
CA GLN A 217 -0.92 -17.84 17.17
C GLN A 217 -0.77 -16.84 18.32
N GLN A 218 0.44 -16.68 18.87
CA GLN A 218 0.71 -15.68 19.91
C GLN A 218 0.60 -14.26 19.34
N LEU A 219 1.15 -14.01 18.15
CA LEU A 219 1.02 -12.72 17.46
C LEU A 219 -0.45 -12.40 17.16
N SER A 220 -1.21 -13.37 16.65
CA SER A 220 -2.66 -13.23 16.44
C SER A 220 -3.40 -12.85 17.72
N ARG A 221 -3.16 -13.56 18.83
CA ARG A 221 -3.81 -13.25 20.12
C ARG A 221 -3.38 -11.91 20.71
N LYS A 222 -2.12 -11.50 20.51
CA LYS A 222 -1.57 -10.28 21.09
C LYS A 222 -2.00 -9.03 20.34
N TYR A 223 -2.06 -9.09 19.02
CA TYR A 223 -2.30 -7.94 18.15
C TYR A 223 -3.66 -7.97 17.44
N GLY A 224 -4.43 -9.05 17.56
CA GLY A 224 -5.74 -9.17 16.90
C GLY A 224 -5.68 -9.66 15.45
N ILE A 225 -4.49 -10.07 14.96
CA ILE A 225 -4.32 -10.52 13.57
C ILE A 225 -5.19 -11.73 13.27
N ARG A 226 -5.96 -11.63 12.19
CA ARG A 226 -6.71 -12.74 11.61
C ARG A 226 -6.08 -13.13 10.27
N TYR A 227 -5.38 -14.26 10.27
CA TYR A 227 -4.62 -14.69 9.10
C TYR A 227 -5.52 -15.28 8.01
N THR A 228 -5.11 -15.09 6.77
CA THR A 228 -5.60 -15.83 5.60
C THR A 228 -4.54 -16.86 5.22
N GLY A 229 -4.82 -18.14 5.43
CA GLY A 229 -3.92 -19.22 5.00
C GLY A 229 -4.29 -19.66 3.59
N VAL A 230 -3.36 -19.68 2.65
CA VAL A 230 -3.63 -20.09 1.27
C VAL A 230 -3.03 -21.46 0.98
N ILE A 231 -3.90 -22.39 0.55
CA ILE A 231 -3.62 -23.82 0.46
C ILE A 231 -2.94 -24.17 -0.86
N ILE A 232 -1.91 -25.01 -0.78
CA ILE A 232 -1.42 -25.86 -1.86
C ILE A 232 -1.65 -27.33 -1.53
N GLU A 233 -1.79 -28.20 -2.51
CA GLU A 233 -1.99 -29.63 -2.26
C GLU A 233 -0.67 -30.41 -2.14
N ASN A 234 0.31 -30.09 -3.00
CA ASN A 234 1.62 -30.73 -3.03
C ASN A 234 2.71 -29.77 -3.54
N TYR A 235 3.95 -30.28 -3.68
CA TYR A 235 5.12 -29.54 -4.17
C TYR A 235 5.76 -30.21 -5.40
N GLU A 236 5.03 -31.11 -6.07
CA GLU A 236 5.51 -31.79 -7.28
C GLU A 236 5.47 -30.84 -8.48
N ASP A 237 6.24 -31.13 -9.53
CA ASP A 237 6.33 -30.29 -10.73
C ASP A 237 5.45 -30.78 -11.89
N ASP A 238 4.51 -31.68 -11.60
CA ASP A 238 3.57 -32.22 -12.57
C ASP A 238 2.55 -31.16 -13.05
N VAL A 239 2.64 -30.82 -14.33
CA VAL A 239 1.80 -29.82 -15.00
C VAL A 239 0.84 -30.44 -16.04
N ALA A 240 0.73 -31.76 -16.06
CA ALA A 240 -0.15 -32.51 -16.96
C ALA A 240 -0.89 -33.62 -16.22
N ALA A 241 -2.15 -33.85 -16.58
CA ALA A 241 -2.96 -34.90 -15.97
C ALA A 241 -2.36 -36.33 -16.17
N PRO A 242 -2.62 -37.29 -15.26
CA PRO A 242 -3.50 -37.20 -14.09
C PRO A 242 -2.85 -36.52 -12.88
N PHE A 243 -3.61 -35.66 -12.20
CA PHE A 243 -3.19 -35.04 -10.93
C PHE A 243 -3.50 -35.98 -9.77
N GLU A 244 -2.46 -36.45 -9.08
CA GLU A 244 -2.60 -37.41 -7.97
C GLU A 244 -2.98 -36.71 -6.66
N ARG A 245 -4.15 -37.05 -6.13
CA ARG A 245 -4.62 -36.50 -4.85
C ARG A 245 -3.66 -36.82 -3.70
N ASN A 246 -3.34 -35.81 -2.89
CA ASN A 246 -2.56 -36.01 -1.68
C ASN A 246 -3.34 -36.83 -0.64
N SER A 247 -2.77 -37.96 -0.23
CA SER A 247 -3.40 -38.86 0.74
C SER A 247 -3.13 -38.51 2.21
N ASP A 248 -2.10 -37.71 2.50
CA ASP A 248 -1.79 -37.27 3.87
C ASP A 248 -2.47 -35.93 4.21
N THR A 249 -3.74 -36.02 4.58
CA THR A 249 -4.57 -34.87 4.93
C THR A 249 -4.48 -34.47 6.41
N SER A 250 -3.65 -35.15 7.20
CA SER A 250 -3.62 -35.02 8.65
C SER A 250 -3.11 -33.64 9.09
N ARG A 251 -2.03 -33.16 8.46
CA ARG A 251 -1.44 -31.83 8.71
C ARG A 251 -2.37 -30.72 8.24
N PHE A 252 -2.97 -30.88 7.07
CA PHE A 252 -3.98 -29.96 6.56
C PHE A 252 -5.12 -29.79 7.56
N SER A 253 -5.71 -30.91 7.99
CA SER A 253 -6.76 -30.91 8.99
C SER A 253 -6.35 -30.22 10.29
N PHE A 254 -5.13 -30.48 10.78
CA PHE A 254 -4.66 -29.88 12.04
C PHE A 254 -4.47 -28.37 11.92
N PHE A 255 -3.68 -27.91 10.96
CA PHE A 255 -3.34 -26.49 10.82
C PHE A 255 -4.54 -25.67 10.32
N GLY A 256 -5.26 -26.15 9.30
CA GLY A 256 -6.42 -25.45 8.79
C GLY A 256 -7.53 -25.30 9.84
N LYS A 257 -7.84 -26.36 10.61
CA LYS A 257 -8.82 -26.23 11.71
C LYS A 257 -8.30 -25.31 12.83
N SER A 258 -7.01 -25.35 13.13
CA SER A 258 -6.41 -24.46 14.12
C SER A 258 -6.44 -23.00 13.67
N LEU A 259 -6.26 -22.72 12.39
CA LEU A 259 -6.34 -21.38 11.78
C LEU A 259 -7.78 -20.85 11.85
N LEU A 260 -8.75 -21.67 11.43
CA LEU A 260 -10.18 -21.33 11.49
C LEU A 260 -10.64 -21.08 12.94
N GLN A 261 -10.14 -21.84 13.91
CA GLN A 261 -10.42 -21.61 15.34
C GLN A 261 -9.87 -20.29 15.88
N LEU A 262 -8.86 -19.70 15.24
CA LEU A 262 -8.34 -18.36 15.56
C LEU A 262 -9.14 -17.24 14.88
N GLY A 263 -10.18 -17.56 14.12
CA GLY A 263 -10.92 -16.59 13.32
C GLY A 263 -10.21 -16.17 12.03
N GLY A 264 -9.21 -16.94 11.59
CA GLY A 264 -8.64 -16.83 10.25
C GLY A 264 -9.51 -17.51 9.19
N GLU A 265 -9.07 -17.46 7.94
CA GLU A 265 -9.76 -18.09 6.81
C GLU A 265 -8.79 -18.87 5.90
N LEU A 266 -9.37 -19.60 4.94
CA LEU A 266 -8.63 -20.37 3.94
C LEU A 266 -8.82 -19.76 2.54
N GLY A 267 -7.77 -19.81 1.72
CA GLY A 267 -7.80 -19.47 0.29
C GLY A 267 -6.99 -20.46 -0.54
N TYR A 268 -6.78 -20.14 -1.81
CA TYR A 268 -6.08 -21.00 -2.78
C TYR A 268 -4.71 -20.44 -3.13
N HIS A 269 -3.71 -21.31 -3.31
CA HIS A 269 -2.36 -20.92 -3.73
C HIS A 269 -1.79 -21.81 -4.85
N GLY A 270 -2.64 -22.35 -5.71
CA GLY A 270 -2.24 -23.29 -6.76
C GLY A 270 -2.16 -24.74 -6.27
N TYR A 271 -2.25 -25.69 -7.21
CA TYR A 271 -2.27 -27.12 -6.88
C TYR A 271 -0.92 -27.58 -6.31
N ASN A 272 0.16 -27.23 -7.00
CA ASN A 272 1.51 -27.70 -6.74
C ASN A 272 2.57 -26.57 -6.75
N HIS A 273 2.14 -25.35 -6.43
CA HIS A 273 2.98 -24.15 -6.45
C HIS A 273 3.58 -23.80 -7.84
N GLN A 274 3.03 -24.35 -8.94
CA GLN A 274 3.36 -23.90 -10.29
C GLN A 274 2.47 -22.72 -10.71
N PRO A 275 3.02 -21.57 -11.12
CA PRO A 275 2.23 -20.45 -11.63
C PRO A 275 1.35 -20.85 -12.82
N LEU A 276 0.12 -20.34 -12.88
CA LEU A 276 -0.80 -20.61 -13.99
C LEU A 276 -0.39 -19.84 -15.25
N VAL A 277 0.61 -20.36 -15.96
CA VAL A 277 1.10 -19.85 -17.24
C VAL A 277 1.29 -20.96 -18.28
N LEU A 278 1.00 -20.67 -19.54
CA LEU A 278 1.20 -21.63 -20.65
C LEU A 278 2.66 -21.68 -21.09
N GLU A 279 3.02 -22.68 -21.88
CA GLU A 279 4.37 -22.83 -22.48
C GLU A 279 4.87 -21.55 -23.20
N SER A 280 3.95 -20.76 -23.75
CA SER A 280 4.22 -19.51 -24.45
C SER A 280 4.66 -18.35 -23.54
N PHE A 281 4.48 -18.47 -22.23
CA PHE A 281 4.89 -17.45 -21.27
C PHE A 281 6.42 -17.39 -21.18
N ASP A 282 6.99 -16.20 -21.24
CA ASP A 282 8.44 -16.02 -21.12
C ASP A 282 8.78 -15.51 -19.72
N TYR A 283 9.54 -16.30 -18.96
CA TYR A 283 10.03 -15.90 -17.64
C TYR A 283 11.19 -14.90 -17.71
N HIS A 284 11.71 -14.61 -18.90
CA HIS A 284 12.86 -13.72 -19.11
C HIS A 284 14.12 -14.10 -18.31
N GLY A 285 14.24 -15.37 -17.93
CA GLY A 285 15.34 -15.90 -17.10
C GLY A 285 15.27 -15.50 -15.62
N GLU A 286 14.18 -14.87 -15.18
CA GLU A 286 13.94 -14.48 -13.79
C GLU A 286 13.50 -15.68 -12.94
N GLU A 287 12.75 -16.61 -13.53
CA GLU A 287 12.15 -17.76 -12.85
C GLU A 287 12.20 -19.03 -13.72
N TYR A 288 12.06 -20.20 -13.08
CA TYR A 288 12.24 -21.52 -13.72
C TYR A 288 11.17 -22.55 -13.33
N TYR A 289 9.91 -22.13 -13.26
CA TYR A 289 8.78 -23.03 -13.00
C TYR A 289 8.41 -23.85 -14.24
N GLU A 290 7.82 -25.02 -14.02
CA GLU A 290 7.21 -25.81 -15.08
C GLU A 290 5.94 -25.12 -15.58
N LYS A 291 5.71 -25.20 -16.89
CA LYS A 291 4.61 -24.48 -17.56
C LYS A 291 3.52 -25.44 -17.97
N TRP A 292 2.28 -25.01 -17.84
CA TRP A 292 1.12 -25.84 -18.17
C TRP A 292 1.02 -26.04 -19.69
N PRO A 293 0.93 -27.28 -20.20
CA PRO A 293 0.84 -27.54 -21.64
C PRO A 293 -0.46 -27.00 -22.24
N THR A 294 -1.57 -27.08 -21.50
CA THR A 294 -2.90 -26.67 -21.97
C THR A 294 -3.73 -25.98 -20.90
N ILE A 295 -4.76 -25.24 -21.34
CA ILE A 295 -5.83 -24.70 -20.48
C ILE A 295 -6.57 -25.81 -19.74
N GLU A 296 -6.71 -27.00 -20.36
CA GLU A 296 -7.40 -28.15 -19.77
C GLU A 296 -6.61 -28.72 -18.58
N ASP A 297 -5.28 -28.71 -18.65
CA ASP A 297 -4.42 -29.11 -17.53
C ASP A 297 -4.53 -28.12 -16.36
N MET A 298 -4.46 -26.81 -16.63
CA MET A 298 -4.70 -25.77 -15.60
C MET A 298 -6.07 -25.94 -14.94
N THR A 299 -7.12 -26.15 -15.74
CA THR A 299 -8.51 -26.29 -15.26
C THR A 299 -8.67 -27.51 -14.35
N GLN A 300 -8.08 -28.64 -14.75
CA GLN A 300 -8.11 -29.86 -13.96
C GLN A 300 -7.32 -29.71 -12.65
N ALA A 301 -6.16 -29.04 -12.67
CA ALA A 301 -5.39 -28.80 -11.45
C ALA A 301 -6.11 -27.85 -10.46
N VAL A 302 -6.73 -26.77 -10.96
CA VAL A 302 -7.53 -25.86 -10.12
C VAL A 302 -8.77 -26.59 -9.57
N SER A 303 -9.40 -27.45 -10.38
CA SER A 303 -10.54 -28.27 -9.93
C SER A 303 -10.11 -29.27 -8.85
N GLU A 304 -8.97 -29.95 -9.02
CA GLU A 304 -8.44 -30.90 -8.05
C GLU A 304 -8.12 -30.22 -6.72
N LEU A 305 -7.42 -29.08 -6.75
CA LEU A 305 -7.15 -28.29 -5.54
C LEU A 305 -8.44 -27.90 -4.81
N SER A 306 -9.46 -27.48 -5.55
CA SER A 306 -10.76 -27.11 -4.97
C SER A 306 -11.45 -28.31 -4.32
N ASP A 307 -11.53 -29.44 -5.03
CA ASP A 307 -12.13 -30.67 -4.53
C ASP A 307 -11.36 -31.22 -3.31
N PHE A 308 -10.03 -31.14 -3.33
CA PHE A 308 -9.16 -31.53 -2.22
C PHE A 308 -9.44 -30.67 -0.97
N ALA A 309 -9.40 -29.34 -1.11
CA ALA A 309 -9.67 -28.42 -0.01
C ALA A 309 -11.07 -28.65 0.59
N GLN A 310 -12.10 -28.79 -0.25
CA GLN A 310 -13.47 -29.06 0.20
C GLN A 310 -13.62 -30.43 0.86
N SER A 311 -12.85 -31.43 0.45
CA SER A 311 -12.88 -32.76 1.09
C SER A 311 -12.40 -32.75 2.54
N ILE A 312 -11.54 -31.78 2.91
CA ILE A 312 -10.96 -31.62 4.24
C ILE A 312 -11.76 -30.61 5.08
N PHE A 313 -12.17 -29.51 4.44
CA PHE A 313 -12.79 -28.35 5.07
C PHE A 313 -14.22 -28.14 4.57
N ASP A 314 -15.06 -29.16 4.74
CA ASP A 314 -16.47 -29.11 4.34
C ASP A 314 -17.18 -27.85 4.85
N GLY A 315 -17.73 -27.08 3.92
CA GLY A 315 -18.44 -25.82 4.18
C GLY A 315 -17.55 -24.58 4.32
N ALA A 316 -16.22 -24.70 4.24
CA ALA A 316 -15.33 -23.55 4.15
C ALA A 316 -15.47 -22.89 2.77
N LYS A 317 -15.67 -21.57 2.77
CA LYS A 317 -15.70 -20.76 1.55
C LYS A 317 -14.31 -20.19 1.31
N LEU A 318 -13.64 -20.68 0.28
CA LEU A 318 -12.34 -20.18 -0.14
C LEU A 318 -12.60 -19.14 -1.22
N ALA A 319 -12.58 -17.86 -0.84
CA ALA A 319 -12.99 -16.75 -1.71
C ALA A 319 -11.81 -16.01 -2.35
N VAL A 320 -10.57 -16.38 -2.04
CA VAL A 320 -9.39 -15.68 -2.53
C VAL A 320 -8.35 -16.62 -3.11
N TYR A 321 -7.59 -16.12 -4.08
CA TYR A 321 -6.48 -16.82 -4.71
C TYR A 321 -5.22 -15.98 -4.65
N VAL A 322 -4.11 -16.58 -4.24
CA VAL A 322 -2.78 -16.01 -4.31
C VAL A 322 -2.02 -16.76 -5.43
N PRO A 323 -1.52 -16.10 -6.47
CA PRO A 323 -0.75 -16.80 -7.49
C PRO A 323 0.60 -17.26 -6.92
N PRO A 324 1.02 -18.51 -7.18
CA PRO A 324 2.37 -18.97 -6.86
C PRO A 324 3.42 -18.00 -7.38
N SER A 325 4.34 -17.61 -6.50
CA SER A 325 5.42 -16.64 -6.80
C SER A 325 4.91 -15.31 -7.36
N ASN A 326 3.64 -15.01 -7.12
CA ASN A 326 2.95 -13.81 -7.58
C ASN A 326 2.83 -13.73 -9.11
N ILE A 327 2.87 -14.85 -9.82
CA ILE A 327 2.82 -14.90 -11.29
C ILE A 327 1.48 -15.46 -11.76
N LEU A 328 0.81 -14.72 -12.64
CA LEU A 328 -0.48 -15.12 -13.20
C LEU A 328 -0.59 -14.61 -14.64
N SER A 329 -0.85 -15.51 -15.59
CA SER A 329 -1.19 -15.13 -16.97
C SER A 329 -2.66 -14.74 -17.09
N ALA A 330 -3.02 -14.03 -18.17
CA ALA A 330 -4.42 -13.71 -18.45
C ALA A 330 -5.26 -14.98 -18.68
N GLU A 331 -4.67 -15.99 -19.30
CA GLU A 331 -5.24 -17.32 -19.47
C GLU A 331 -5.46 -18.03 -18.13
N GLY A 332 -4.46 -18.01 -17.25
CA GLY A 332 -4.55 -18.56 -15.90
C GLY A 332 -5.64 -17.87 -15.07
N ARG A 333 -5.73 -16.53 -15.14
CA ARG A 333 -6.82 -15.77 -14.52
C ARG A 333 -8.18 -16.22 -15.02
N LYS A 334 -8.32 -16.38 -16.34
CA LYS A 334 -9.57 -16.85 -16.93
C LYS A 334 -9.94 -18.25 -16.43
N VAL A 335 -8.97 -19.16 -16.31
CA VAL A 335 -9.20 -20.49 -15.73
C VAL A 335 -9.73 -20.39 -14.31
N LEU A 336 -9.13 -19.52 -13.47
CA LEU A 336 -9.60 -19.30 -12.10
C LEU A 336 -11.06 -18.81 -12.08
N ALA A 337 -11.39 -17.79 -12.87
CA ALA A 337 -12.74 -17.23 -12.95
C ALA A 337 -13.78 -18.25 -13.45
N ASP A 338 -13.41 -19.08 -14.42
CA ASP A 338 -14.31 -20.08 -15.00
C ASP A 338 -14.47 -21.32 -14.09
N THR A 339 -13.45 -21.67 -13.30
CA THR A 339 -13.41 -22.92 -12.50
C THR A 339 -13.83 -22.72 -11.05
N LEU A 340 -13.59 -21.53 -10.48
CA LEU A 340 -13.87 -21.21 -9.08
C LEU A 340 -14.99 -20.16 -8.99
N PRO A 341 -16.28 -20.56 -9.01
CA PRO A 341 -17.40 -19.60 -9.07
C PRO A 341 -17.56 -18.73 -7.81
N ASP A 342 -16.99 -19.16 -6.69
CA ASP A 342 -17.00 -18.42 -5.42
C ASP A 342 -15.74 -17.56 -5.23
N LEU A 343 -14.82 -17.52 -6.20
CA LEU A 343 -13.63 -16.67 -6.15
C LEU A 343 -14.03 -15.19 -6.28
N GLN A 344 -13.64 -14.39 -5.28
CA GLN A 344 -13.98 -12.98 -5.19
C GLN A 344 -12.76 -12.07 -5.35
N GLY A 345 -11.57 -12.54 -4.98
CA GLY A 345 -10.36 -11.72 -5.00
C GLY A 345 -9.10 -12.47 -5.37
N ILE A 346 -8.16 -11.77 -6.01
CA ILE A 346 -6.81 -12.28 -6.29
C ILE A 346 -5.81 -11.37 -5.58
N ALA A 347 -4.96 -11.95 -4.73
CA ALA A 347 -3.93 -11.23 -4.00
C ALA A 347 -2.53 -11.49 -4.57
N SER A 348 -1.94 -10.49 -5.23
CA SER A 348 -0.63 -10.53 -5.88
C SER A 348 0.22 -9.36 -5.41
N ILE A 349 1.23 -8.91 -6.17
CA ILE A 349 2.13 -7.82 -5.77
C ILE A 349 1.64 -6.45 -6.23
N TYR A 350 1.84 -5.43 -5.39
CA TYR A 350 1.57 -4.05 -5.78
C TYR A 350 2.57 -3.52 -6.82
N TYR A 351 3.84 -3.90 -6.68
CA TYR A 351 4.92 -3.46 -7.56
C TYR A 351 5.22 -4.57 -8.56
N GLY A 352 4.46 -4.61 -9.67
CA GLY A 352 4.67 -5.58 -10.77
C GLY A 352 6.03 -5.43 -11.43
N THR A 353 7.09 -5.94 -10.81
CA THR A 353 8.44 -5.99 -11.36
C THR A 353 8.64 -7.31 -12.07
N GLY A 354 9.25 -7.26 -13.26
CA GLY A 354 9.58 -8.45 -14.02
C GLY A 354 8.33 -9.22 -14.47
N VAL A 355 8.31 -10.51 -14.19
CA VAL A 355 7.21 -11.43 -14.55
C VAL A 355 6.02 -11.45 -13.57
N GLY A 356 6.14 -10.72 -12.45
CA GLY A 356 5.12 -10.71 -11.40
C GLY A 356 3.82 -10.01 -11.83
N TYR A 357 2.69 -10.57 -11.43
CA TYR A 357 1.35 -10.04 -11.66
C TYR A 357 1.11 -8.81 -10.77
N GLY A 358 1.46 -7.63 -11.30
CA GLY A 358 1.30 -6.35 -10.64
C GLY A 358 -0.14 -5.86 -10.58
N GLN A 359 -0.55 -5.33 -9.43
CA GLN A 359 -1.93 -4.91 -9.18
C GLN A 359 -2.07 -3.45 -8.72
N GLU A 360 -3.24 -2.87 -8.98
CA GLU A 360 -3.78 -1.68 -8.31
C GLU A 360 -5.06 -2.11 -7.57
N LEU A 361 -5.46 -1.36 -6.53
CA LEU A 361 -6.74 -1.61 -5.84
C LEU A 361 -7.90 -1.33 -6.80
N SER A 362 -8.57 -2.39 -7.27
CA SER A 362 -9.61 -2.28 -8.29
C SER A 362 -10.54 -3.47 -8.29
N VAL A 363 -11.71 -3.29 -8.91
CA VAL A 363 -12.59 -4.39 -9.33
C VAL A 363 -12.41 -4.55 -10.83
N ALA A 364 -11.93 -5.72 -11.26
CA ALA A 364 -11.70 -5.99 -12.66
C ALA A 364 -12.99 -6.29 -13.44
N ASP A 365 -12.91 -6.35 -14.77
CA ASP A 365 -14.06 -6.56 -15.66
C ASP A 365 -14.78 -7.92 -15.44
N ASP A 366 -14.08 -8.92 -14.90
CA ASP A 366 -14.65 -10.21 -14.52
C ASP A 366 -15.30 -10.20 -13.14
N GLY A 367 -15.30 -9.05 -12.44
CA GLY A 367 -15.86 -8.86 -11.11
C GLY A 367 -14.94 -9.30 -9.97
N ILE A 368 -13.77 -9.88 -10.27
CA ILE A 368 -12.79 -10.28 -9.26
C ILE A 368 -11.99 -9.06 -8.81
N VAL A 369 -11.83 -8.92 -7.50
CA VAL A 369 -11.11 -7.81 -6.87
C VAL A 369 -9.60 -8.05 -6.95
N GLU A 370 -8.85 -7.03 -7.34
CA GLU A 370 -7.39 -7.00 -7.26
C GLU A 370 -6.96 -6.55 -5.86
N MET A 371 -6.13 -7.37 -5.20
CA MET A 371 -5.75 -7.19 -3.79
C MET A 371 -4.21 -7.10 -3.66
N PRO A 372 -3.61 -5.95 -3.98
CA PRO A 372 -2.16 -5.80 -4.04
C PRO A 372 -1.50 -5.97 -2.66
N ARG A 373 -0.61 -6.95 -2.50
CA ARG A 373 0.26 -7.12 -1.34
C ARG A 373 1.44 -6.15 -1.39
N ILE A 374 1.69 -5.48 -0.26
CA ILE A 374 2.61 -4.33 -0.16
C ILE A 374 3.97 -4.75 0.39
N VAL A 375 3.97 -5.58 1.43
CA VAL A 375 5.16 -5.97 2.19
C VAL A 375 5.19 -7.48 2.43
N SER A 376 6.35 -8.05 2.72
CA SER A 376 6.46 -9.50 2.90
C SER A 376 7.59 -9.92 3.83
N GLY A 377 7.53 -11.17 4.29
CA GLY A 377 8.54 -11.81 5.12
C GLY A 377 8.58 -11.26 6.55
N ALA A 378 9.54 -11.74 7.33
CA ALA A 378 9.70 -11.34 8.72
C ALA A 378 10.52 -10.04 8.92
N GLU A 379 11.30 -9.63 7.92
CA GLU A 379 12.17 -8.47 7.95
C GLU A 379 11.85 -7.54 6.78
N LEU A 380 11.42 -6.32 7.09
CA LEU A 380 11.09 -5.34 6.06
C LEU A 380 12.35 -4.70 5.50
N THR A 381 12.56 -4.84 4.19
CA THR A 381 13.58 -4.10 3.46
C THR A 381 13.32 -2.59 3.49
N ASP A 382 14.34 -1.80 3.17
CA ASP A 382 14.22 -0.33 3.08
C ASP A 382 13.09 0.10 2.15
N TYR A 383 12.98 -0.57 0.99
CA TYR A 383 11.90 -0.35 0.03
C TYR A 383 10.52 -0.67 0.61
N MET A 384 10.38 -1.79 1.34
CA MET A 384 9.13 -2.18 1.99
C MET A 384 8.70 -1.21 3.09
N GLN A 385 9.65 -0.64 3.83
CA GLN A 385 9.35 0.37 4.85
C GLN A 385 8.79 1.66 4.22
N LEU A 386 9.37 2.11 3.11
CA LEU A 386 8.86 3.25 2.33
C LEU A 386 7.48 2.95 1.75
N ALA A 387 7.32 1.78 1.13
CA ALA A 387 6.07 1.29 0.58
C ALA A 387 4.93 1.30 1.62
N LEU A 388 5.20 0.74 2.80
CA LEU A 388 4.25 0.69 3.90
C LEU A 388 3.80 2.10 4.33
N ILE A 389 4.73 3.01 4.60
CA ILE A 389 4.39 4.38 5.01
C ILE A 389 3.63 5.13 3.91
N SER A 390 3.98 4.90 2.65
CA SER A 390 3.24 5.44 1.51
C SER A 390 1.79 4.92 1.49
N GLU A 391 1.56 3.62 1.59
CA GLU A 391 0.22 3.03 1.48
C GLU A 391 -0.65 3.30 2.71
N LEU A 392 -0.06 3.41 3.91
CA LEU A 392 -0.75 3.92 5.10
C LEU A 392 -1.26 5.36 4.93
N ASN A 393 -0.64 6.16 4.07
CA ASN A 393 -1.04 7.55 3.84
C ASN A 393 -1.78 7.79 2.51
N PHE A 394 -1.81 6.81 1.62
CA PHE A 394 -2.56 6.90 0.36
C PHE A 394 -3.89 6.17 0.43
N HIS A 395 -3.88 4.88 0.76
CA HIS A 395 -5.08 4.04 0.79
C HIS A 395 -5.49 3.67 2.22
N PHE A 396 -4.71 4.06 3.23
CA PHE A 396 -4.83 3.57 4.62
C PHE A 396 -4.94 2.05 4.63
N TYR A 397 -3.87 1.42 4.13
CA TYR A 397 -3.89 0.04 3.69
C TYR A 397 -2.59 -0.67 4.05
N ASN A 398 -2.71 -1.88 4.60
CA ASN A 398 -1.62 -2.80 4.87
C ASN A 398 -1.98 -4.18 4.31
N SER A 399 -1.08 -4.77 3.54
CA SER A 399 -1.24 -6.15 3.08
C SER A 399 0.12 -6.82 3.10
N HIS A 400 0.24 -7.84 3.95
CA HIS A 400 1.49 -8.52 4.27
C HIS A 400 1.37 -10.02 4.02
N PHE A 401 2.44 -10.67 3.57
CA PHE A 401 2.50 -12.13 3.51
C PHE A 401 3.81 -12.68 4.07
N ILE A 402 3.75 -13.90 4.59
CA ILE A 402 4.90 -14.65 5.11
C ILE A 402 4.77 -16.13 4.74
N HIS A 403 5.90 -16.81 4.57
CA HIS A 403 5.89 -18.26 4.40
C HIS A 403 6.40 -18.98 5.65
N PRO A 404 5.85 -20.15 5.98
CA PRO A 404 6.43 -21.03 7.00
C PRO A 404 7.88 -21.42 6.70
N ASP A 405 8.30 -21.48 5.42
CA ASP A 405 9.63 -21.89 4.97
C ASP A 405 10.64 -20.76 4.81
N ASP A 406 10.28 -19.51 5.09
CA ASP A 406 11.23 -18.37 5.01
C ASP A 406 12.50 -18.62 5.86
N LEU A 407 12.40 -19.40 6.94
CA LEU A 407 13.55 -19.78 7.78
C LEU A 407 14.38 -20.98 7.28
N LEU A 408 14.06 -21.51 6.10
CA LEU A 408 14.83 -22.56 5.40
C LEU A 408 15.71 -21.98 4.29
N ASP A 409 15.48 -20.73 3.90
CA ASP A 409 16.20 -20.01 2.86
C ASP A 409 17.11 -18.93 3.45
N VAL A 410 18.40 -18.98 3.11
CA VAL A 410 19.39 -18.02 3.58
C VAL A 410 19.09 -16.60 3.08
N ASP A 411 18.55 -16.47 1.87
CA ASP A 411 18.20 -15.19 1.27
C ASP A 411 16.97 -14.56 1.96
N ARG A 412 16.14 -15.39 2.62
CA ARG A 412 15.00 -14.97 3.44
C ARG A 412 15.31 -14.91 4.94
N GLY A 413 16.59 -15.06 5.31
CA GLY A 413 17.08 -14.80 6.65
C GLY A 413 17.26 -16.04 7.53
N ALA A 414 17.22 -17.26 6.98
CA ALA A 414 17.44 -18.50 7.72
C ALA A 414 18.72 -18.47 8.59
N ALA A 415 19.82 -17.90 8.07
CA ALA A 415 21.07 -17.78 8.80
C ALA A 415 21.01 -16.86 10.03
N LYS A 416 20.00 -15.98 10.12
CA LYS A 416 19.77 -15.10 11.28
C LYS A 416 19.00 -15.81 12.41
N GLY A 417 18.36 -16.94 12.11
CA GLY A 417 17.58 -17.75 13.07
C GLY A 417 16.16 -17.24 13.33
N TRP A 418 15.27 -18.14 13.75
CA TRP A 418 13.85 -17.81 13.93
C TRP A 418 13.62 -16.82 15.06
N GLY A 419 14.40 -16.87 16.14
CA GLY A 419 14.28 -15.90 17.23
C GLY A 419 14.45 -14.44 16.79
N TYR A 420 15.36 -14.19 15.83
CA TYR A 420 15.55 -12.88 15.22
C TYR A 420 14.37 -12.50 14.33
N LEU A 421 14.01 -13.38 13.38
CA LEU A 421 12.92 -13.15 12.41
C LEU A 421 11.59 -12.90 13.12
N ARG A 422 11.25 -13.72 14.12
CA ARG A 422 10.05 -13.53 14.96
C ARG A 422 10.08 -12.16 15.65
N GLY A 423 11.26 -11.74 16.14
CA GLY A 423 11.44 -10.45 16.79
C GLY A 423 11.23 -9.25 15.85
N THR A 424 11.72 -9.33 14.61
CA THR A 424 11.51 -8.27 13.60
C THR A 424 10.07 -8.22 13.12
N LEU A 425 9.43 -9.39 12.91
CA LEU A 425 8.02 -9.49 12.58
C LEU A 425 7.15 -8.87 13.68
N GLU A 426 7.41 -9.23 14.94
CA GLU A 426 6.70 -8.66 16.09
C GLU A 426 6.92 -7.15 16.21
N ALA A 427 8.12 -6.65 15.92
CA ALA A 427 8.41 -5.21 15.93
C ALA A 427 7.62 -4.46 14.85
N TYR A 428 7.53 -5.02 13.64
CA TYR A 428 6.70 -4.47 12.56
C TYR A 428 5.22 -4.42 12.95
N VAL A 429 4.64 -5.56 13.36
CA VAL A 429 3.22 -5.63 13.77
C VAL A 429 2.95 -4.67 14.92
N SER A 430 3.84 -4.62 15.92
CA SER A 430 3.71 -3.70 17.04
C SER A 430 3.78 -2.24 16.63
N LYS A 431 4.61 -1.90 15.64
CA LYS A 431 4.70 -0.54 15.10
C LYS A 431 3.44 -0.19 14.33
N LEU A 432 2.94 -1.09 13.48
CA LEU A 432 1.70 -0.90 12.74
C LEU A 432 0.51 -0.64 13.68
N ALA A 433 0.34 -1.48 14.70
CA ALA A 433 -0.73 -1.33 15.69
C ALA A 433 -0.64 -0.01 16.50
N LYS A 434 0.59 0.49 16.73
CA LYS A 434 0.81 1.76 17.41
C LYS A 434 0.54 2.96 16.51
N ASP A 435 1.05 2.90 15.28
CA ASP A 435 1.07 4.05 14.37
C ASP A 435 -0.25 4.21 13.61
N ALA A 436 -0.99 3.12 13.39
CA ALA A 436 -2.26 3.09 12.69
C ALA A 436 -3.33 2.33 13.51
N PRO A 437 -3.68 2.77 14.74
CA PRO A 437 -4.58 2.02 15.63
C PRO A 437 -6.02 1.92 15.15
N LEU A 438 -6.41 2.72 14.14
CA LEU A 438 -7.72 2.71 13.51
C LEU A 438 -7.79 1.82 12.26
N LEU A 439 -6.65 1.25 11.85
CA LEU A 439 -6.59 0.35 10.71
C LEU A 439 -7.26 -0.98 11.06
N ARG A 440 -8.18 -1.44 10.23
CA ARG A 440 -8.99 -2.64 10.52
C ARG A 440 -8.24 -3.92 10.16
N ASP A 441 -7.97 -4.77 11.14
CA ASP A 441 -7.47 -6.13 10.89
C ASP A 441 -8.58 -7.02 10.29
N GLN A 442 -8.33 -7.55 9.11
CA GLN A 442 -9.28 -8.31 8.29
C GLN A 442 -8.68 -9.61 7.78
N VAL A 443 -9.55 -10.57 7.47
CA VAL A 443 -9.21 -11.66 6.56
C VAL A 443 -9.42 -11.18 5.11
N ALA A 444 -8.81 -11.86 4.15
CA ALA A 444 -8.78 -11.43 2.74
C ALA A 444 -10.19 -11.30 2.13
N SER A 445 -11.14 -12.18 2.44
CA SER A 445 -12.52 -12.07 1.94
C SER A 445 -13.27 -10.84 2.46
N GLU A 446 -12.89 -10.30 3.62
CA GLU A 446 -13.45 -9.05 4.13
C GLU A 446 -12.77 -7.82 3.50
N GLU A 447 -11.48 -7.96 3.16
CA GLU A 447 -10.72 -6.97 2.39
C GLU A 447 -11.28 -6.79 0.98
N VAL A 448 -11.74 -7.87 0.31
CA VAL A 448 -12.49 -7.81 -0.96
C VAL A 448 -13.63 -6.79 -0.85
N GLY A 449 -14.46 -6.89 0.20
CA GLY A 449 -15.59 -5.97 0.41
C GLY A 449 -15.14 -4.53 0.72
N ALA A 450 -14.03 -4.36 1.45
CA ALA A 450 -13.45 -3.04 1.72
C ALA A 450 -12.95 -2.36 0.44
N ILE A 451 -12.26 -3.10 -0.43
CA ILE A 451 -11.79 -2.60 -1.72
C ILE A 451 -12.97 -2.30 -2.64
N GLN A 452 -13.99 -3.14 -2.71
CA GLN A 452 -15.19 -2.86 -3.51
C GLN A 452 -15.86 -1.55 -3.10
N ARG A 453 -16.07 -1.33 -1.79
CA ARG A 453 -16.60 -0.06 -1.28
C ARG A 453 -15.73 1.13 -1.69
N TYR A 454 -14.42 1.01 -1.52
CA TYR A 454 -13.46 2.03 -1.91
C TYR A 454 -13.53 2.35 -3.42
N CYS A 455 -13.57 1.33 -4.27
CA CYS A 455 -13.55 1.50 -5.73
C CYS A 455 -14.85 2.09 -6.28
N TYR A 456 -16.00 1.82 -5.65
CA TYR A 456 -17.29 2.34 -6.11
C TYR A 456 -17.67 3.69 -5.48
N ALA A 457 -17.12 4.02 -4.32
CA ALA A 457 -17.42 5.27 -3.63
C ALA A 457 -16.88 6.48 -4.42
N GLU A 458 -17.80 7.32 -4.89
CA GLU A 458 -17.45 8.62 -5.47
C GLU A 458 -17.65 9.70 -4.41
N VAL A 459 -16.55 10.29 -3.95
CA VAL A 459 -16.55 11.27 -2.86
C VAL A 459 -16.45 12.68 -3.40
N ALA A 460 -17.45 13.50 -3.11
CA ALA A 460 -17.41 14.94 -3.30
C ALA A 460 -17.34 15.63 -1.92
N SER A 461 -16.63 16.74 -1.84
CA SER A 461 -16.62 17.56 -0.62
C SER A 461 -16.74 19.04 -0.93
N ASP A 462 -17.43 19.75 -0.05
CA ASP A 462 -17.51 21.21 -0.02
C ASP A 462 -16.91 21.70 1.29
N VAL A 463 -15.96 22.64 1.19
CA VAL A 463 -15.20 23.14 2.34
C VAL A 463 -15.47 24.63 2.50
N SER A 464 -15.98 25.01 3.67
CA SER A 464 -16.23 26.39 4.07
C SER A 464 -15.51 26.71 5.39
N ASN A 465 -15.53 27.98 5.81
CA ASN A 465 -14.90 28.41 7.07
C ASN A 465 -15.57 27.85 8.33
N SER A 466 -16.75 27.25 8.24
CA SER A 466 -17.48 26.75 9.42
C SER A 466 -17.92 25.29 9.28
N LYS A 467 -17.71 24.66 8.12
CA LYS A 467 -18.23 23.33 7.84
C LYS A 467 -17.50 22.66 6.68
N ILE A 468 -17.27 21.36 6.79
CA ILE A 468 -16.94 20.46 5.68
C ILE A 468 -18.15 19.55 5.47
N THR A 469 -18.66 19.51 4.24
CA THR A 469 -19.68 18.54 3.82
C THR A 469 -19.03 17.49 2.94
N VAL A 470 -19.35 16.22 3.17
CA VAL A 470 -18.88 15.09 2.36
C VAL A 470 -20.09 14.32 1.84
N ASP A 471 -20.23 14.27 0.53
CA ASP A 471 -21.27 13.50 -0.17
C ASP A 471 -20.63 12.29 -0.85
N ILE A 472 -21.18 11.10 -0.58
CA ILE A 472 -20.65 9.82 -1.07
C ILE A 472 -21.70 9.18 -1.97
N THR A 473 -21.44 9.17 -3.28
CA THR A 473 -22.27 8.46 -4.25
C THR A 473 -21.87 6.98 -4.28
N ASN A 474 -22.85 6.11 -4.59
CA ASN A 474 -22.74 4.64 -4.48
C ASN A 474 -22.42 4.15 -3.06
N PHE A 475 -22.83 4.92 -2.03
CA PHE A 475 -22.76 4.50 -0.64
C PHE A 475 -23.56 3.20 -0.42
N PHE A 476 -22.94 2.22 0.25
CA PHE A 476 -23.55 0.92 0.50
C PHE A 476 -23.99 0.79 1.96
N ASP A 477 -23.03 0.64 2.87
CA ASP A 477 -23.25 0.48 4.31
C ASP A 477 -22.31 1.36 5.15
N GLU A 478 -21.05 1.46 4.74
CA GLU A 478 -20.03 2.31 5.34
C GLU A 478 -19.05 2.80 4.27
N ALA A 479 -18.37 3.92 4.53
CA ALA A 479 -17.25 4.40 3.71
C ALA A 479 -16.21 5.11 4.57
N TYR A 480 -14.96 5.09 4.11
CA TYR A 480 -13.84 5.67 4.84
C TYR A 480 -13.18 6.77 4.03
N CYS A 481 -12.93 7.91 4.67
CA CYS A 481 -12.19 9.01 4.06
C CYS A 481 -11.10 9.49 4.99
N PHE A 482 -9.96 9.85 4.43
CA PHE A 482 -9.05 10.77 5.09
C PHE A 482 -9.58 12.19 4.96
N VAL A 483 -9.58 12.91 6.07
CA VAL A 483 -9.94 14.32 6.16
C VAL A 483 -8.75 15.05 6.80
N ARG A 484 -8.04 15.84 6.01
CA ARG A 484 -7.01 16.75 6.54
C ARG A 484 -7.63 18.13 6.73
N ILE A 485 -7.57 18.67 7.95
CA ILE A 485 -8.13 19.98 8.29
C ILE A 485 -6.96 20.95 8.56
N ASN A 486 -6.57 21.72 7.55
CA ASN A 486 -5.43 22.64 7.64
C ASN A 486 -5.77 23.95 8.37
N GLU A 487 -7.04 24.33 8.39
CA GLU A 487 -7.54 25.52 9.09
C GLU A 487 -8.83 25.20 9.85
N GLY A 488 -8.90 25.63 11.11
CA GLY A 488 -10.01 25.33 12.03
C GLY A 488 -9.83 24.02 12.82
N THR A 489 -10.74 23.78 13.75
CA THR A 489 -10.80 22.57 14.58
C THR A 489 -12.14 21.88 14.35
N PRO A 490 -12.20 20.56 14.11
CA PRO A 490 -13.47 19.86 13.98
C PRO A 490 -14.25 19.87 15.30
N ALA A 491 -15.56 20.08 15.20
CA ALA A 491 -16.50 20.09 16.31
C ALA A 491 -17.54 18.96 16.15
N GLU A 492 -18.82 19.30 15.96
CA GLU A 492 -19.88 18.31 15.78
C GLU A 492 -19.76 17.60 14.42
N VAL A 493 -20.00 16.28 14.42
CA VAL A 493 -20.03 15.46 13.21
C VAL A 493 -21.37 14.75 13.14
N THR A 494 -22.05 14.87 11.99
CA THR A 494 -23.31 14.19 11.71
C THR A 494 -23.16 13.30 10.48
N GLY A 495 -23.89 12.17 10.43
CA GLY A 495 -23.77 11.18 9.35
C GLY A 495 -22.54 10.26 9.43
N GLY A 496 -21.70 10.40 10.47
CA GLY A 496 -20.53 9.56 10.66
C GLY A 496 -19.75 9.90 11.93
N THR A 497 -18.53 9.36 12.03
CA THR A 497 -17.59 9.62 13.12
C THR A 497 -16.23 10.06 12.59
N LEU A 498 -15.64 11.08 13.22
CA LEU A 498 -14.32 11.59 12.86
C LEU A 498 -13.34 11.32 14.00
N GLN A 499 -12.26 10.59 13.71
CA GLN A 499 -11.25 10.22 14.70
C GLN A 499 -9.87 10.69 14.26
N ASN A 500 -9.11 11.31 15.15
CA ASN A 500 -7.78 11.80 14.84
C ASN A 500 -6.81 10.62 14.60
N LEU A 501 -6.06 10.69 13.51
CA LEU A 501 -4.98 9.74 13.20
C LEU A 501 -3.64 10.31 13.69
N THR A 502 -3.32 11.52 13.25
CA THR A 502 -2.11 12.24 13.66
C THR A 502 -2.22 13.70 13.26
N SER A 503 -1.62 14.61 14.04
CA SER A 503 -1.63 16.05 13.78
C SER A 503 -3.04 16.52 13.35
N ASN A 504 -3.18 17.07 12.15
CA ASN A 504 -4.44 17.53 11.59
C ASN A 504 -5.09 16.58 10.57
N LEU A 505 -4.67 15.31 10.54
CA LEU A 505 -5.24 14.24 9.72
C LEU A 505 -6.21 13.38 10.55
N TYR A 506 -7.39 13.13 10.00
CA TYR A 506 -8.45 12.37 10.63
C TYR A 506 -8.95 11.27 9.71
N LEU A 507 -9.42 10.17 10.31
CA LEU A 507 -10.23 9.16 9.65
C LEU A 507 -11.71 9.49 9.86
N LEU A 508 -12.43 9.74 8.78
CA LEU A 508 -13.88 9.77 8.75
C LEU A 508 -14.40 8.36 8.45
N THR A 509 -15.21 7.82 9.35
CA THR A 509 -16.08 6.67 9.10
C THR A 509 -17.48 7.24 8.82
N ALA A 510 -17.92 7.17 7.56
CA ALA A 510 -19.25 7.61 7.16
C ALA A 510 -20.26 6.45 7.36
N ASP A 511 -21.29 6.72 8.16
CA ASP A 511 -22.43 5.81 8.41
C ASP A 511 -23.64 6.18 7.52
N GLU A 512 -23.60 7.35 6.90
CA GLU A 512 -24.57 7.87 5.94
C GLU A 512 -23.87 8.39 4.68
N SER A 513 -24.60 8.48 3.57
CA SER A 513 -24.07 9.01 2.30
C SER A 513 -23.78 10.51 2.32
N HIS A 514 -24.23 11.22 3.37
CA HIS A 514 -24.03 12.65 3.57
C HIS A 514 -23.51 12.88 4.98
N VAL A 515 -22.33 13.48 5.08
CA VAL A 515 -21.67 13.78 6.36
C VAL A 515 -21.43 15.28 6.47
N GLU A 516 -21.70 15.85 7.63
CA GLU A 516 -21.32 17.22 7.96
C GLU A 516 -20.35 17.24 9.15
N ILE A 517 -19.25 17.97 9.00
CA ILE A 517 -18.24 18.23 10.04
C ILE A 517 -18.24 19.73 10.29
N GLU A 518 -18.72 20.17 11.45
CA GLU A 518 -18.63 21.57 11.85
C GLU A 518 -17.18 21.95 12.19
N LEU A 519 -16.80 23.19 11.87
CA LEU A 519 -15.47 23.74 12.15
C LEU A 519 -15.55 24.95 13.07
N GLU A 520 -14.71 24.96 14.11
CA GLU A 520 -14.48 26.11 14.97
C GLU A 520 -13.14 26.79 14.63
N GLY A 521 -13.14 28.12 14.55
CA GLY A 521 -11.91 28.90 14.45
C GLY A 521 -11.19 28.88 13.10
N ALA A 522 -11.85 28.44 12.01
CA ALA A 522 -11.35 28.68 10.66
C ALA A 522 -11.61 30.14 10.26
N ALA A 523 -10.54 30.88 9.94
CA ALA A 523 -10.57 32.33 9.69
C ALA A 523 -9.86 32.70 8.39
#